data_AF-A0A973FUP0-F1
#
_entry.id   AF-A0A973FUP0-F1
#
_cell.length_a   1.000
_cell.length_b   1.000
_cell.length_c   1.000
_cell.angle_alpha   90.00
_cell.angle_beta   90.00
_cell.angle_gamma   90.00
#
_symmetry.space_group_name_H-M   'P 1'
#
loop_
_entity.id
_entity.type
_entity.pdbx_description
1 polymer ?
#
loop_
_entity_poly.entity_id
_entity_poly.type
_entity_poly.pdbx_seq_one_letter_code
_entity_poly.pdbx_strand_id
1 'polypeptide(L)'
;MTTTTRQLWRLDGALPPHPAVLTDGLRLHLAHAPLTTVLVQIGDRRQSYVALAGCAGCTYDRCAPGCRVELLRRLLQQIAPAVCLHRVARGLATRPYTRVVLATPGSRPQPLDAALLAAWPEARLILTWRSARGRLAVGALLAVGADGPSPAVVLRGRGWRTWPMPAHLARRWGRAVMPTVPVI
;
A
#
# COMPACT_ATOMS: atom_id res chain seq x y z
N MET A 1 26.45 1.54 -8.89
CA MET A 1 25.15 1.10 -8.31
C MET A 1 24.25 2.33 -8.18
N THR A 2 23.10 2.37 -8.84
CA THR A 2 22.15 3.49 -8.67
C THR A 2 21.51 3.43 -7.29
N THR A 3 21.72 4.46 -6.47
CA THR A 3 21.02 4.63 -5.19
C THR A 3 19.51 4.65 -5.44
N THR A 4 18.78 3.74 -4.80
CA THR A 4 17.31 3.72 -4.87
C THR A 4 16.72 4.30 -3.61
N THR A 5 15.65 5.07 -3.75
CA THR A 5 14.92 5.67 -2.64
C THR A 5 13.47 5.26 -2.72
N ARG A 6 12.84 4.99 -1.57
CA ARG A 6 11.41 4.68 -1.55
C ARG A 6 10.61 5.93 -1.85
N GLN A 7 9.75 5.86 -2.85
CA GLN A 7 8.94 6.97 -3.33
C GLN A 7 7.46 6.61 -3.22
N LEU A 8 6.63 7.61 -2.94
CA LEU A 8 5.19 7.47 -2.82
C LEU A 8 4.50 8.08 -4.05
N TRP A 9 3.50 7.38 -4.56
CA TRP A 9 2.75 7.75 -5.75
C TRP A 9 1.26 7.61 -5.47
N ARG A 10 0.50 8.66 -5.76
CA ARG A 10 -0.96 8.66 -5.77
C ARG A 10 -1.44 7.96 -7.05
N LEU A 11 -2.39 7.06 -6.89
CA LEU A 11 -3.11 6.42 -7.99
C LEU A 11 -4.39 7.20 -8.24
N ASP A 12 -4.54 7.71 -9.45
CA ASP A 12 -5.78 8.33 -9.92
C ASP A 12 -6.31 7.58 -11.15
N GLY A 13 -7.61 7.72 -11.44
CA GLY A 13 -8.25 7.08 -12.58
C GLY A 13 -8.97 5.77 -12.26
N ALA A 14 -9.69 5.26 -13.27
CA ALA A 14 -10.49 4.06 -13.13
C ALA A 14 -9.65 2.80 -13.32
N LEU A 15 -9.89 1.79 -12.48
CA LEU A 15 -9.33 0.46 -12.69
C LEU A 15 -10.01 -0.21 -13.91
N PRO A 16 -9.32 -1.12 -14.60
CA PRO A 16 -9.89 -1.84 -15.72
C PRO A 16 -11.08 -2.71 -15.27
N PRO A 17 -12.08 -2.93 -16.14
CA PRO A 17 -13.27 -3.72 -15.82
C PRO A 17 -12.95 -5.20 -15.55
N HIS A 18 -11.84 -5.70 -16.11
CA HIS A 18 -11.38 -7.08 -15.92
C HIS A 18 -10.21 -7.13 -14.92
N PRO A 19 -10.48 -7.43 -13.63
CA PRO A 19 -9.45 -7.40 -12.59
C PRO A 19 -8.38 -8.50 -12.76
N ALA A 20 -8.65 -9.54 -13.55
CA ALA A 20 -7.71 -10.63 -13.80
C ALA A 20 -6.42 -10.15 -14.47
N VAL A 21 -6.53 -9.33 -15.52
CA VAL A 21 -5.37 -8.80 -16.26
C VAL A 21 -4.50 -7.92 -15.34
N LEU A 22 -5.15 -7.07 -14.53
CA LEU A 22 -4.46 -6.27 -13.51
C LEU A 22 -3.74 -7.15 -12.49
N THR A 23 -4.40 -8.21 -12.04
CA THR A 23 -3.85 -9.14 -11.05
C THR A 23 -2.60 -9.85 -11.58
N ASP A 24 -2.65 -10.35 -12.81
CA ASP A 24 -1.51 -11.06 -13.41
C ASP A 24 -0.34 -10.11 -13.71
N GLY A 25 -0.64 -8.90 -14.19
CA GLY A 25 0.39 -7.87 -14.35
C GLY A 25 1.07 -7.51 -13.03
N LEU A 26 0.30 -7.33 -11.95
CA LEU A 26 0.85 -7.04 -10.63
C LEU A 26 1.64 -8.23 -10.06
N ARG A 27 1.21 -9.48 -10.30
CA ARG A 27 1.99 -10.67 -9.93
C ARG A 27 3.34 -10.68 -10.62
N LEU A 28 3.38 -10.37 -11.92
CA LEU A 28 4.63 -10.25 -12.66
C LEU A 28 5.53 -9.15 -12.08
N HIS A 29 4.99 -7.96 -11.79
CA HIS A 29 5.75 -6.91 -11.12
C HIS A 29 6.35 -7.38 -9.79
N LEU A 30 5.56 -8.08 -8.98
CA LEU A 30 5.96 -8.57 -7.66
C LEU A 30 7.04 -9.67 -7.70
N ALA A 31 7.21 -10.34 -8.84
CA ALA A 31 8.34 -11.24 -9.08
C ALA A 31 9.69 -10.49 -9.14
N HIS A 32 9.68 -9.21 -9.52
CA HIS A 32 10.88 -8.41 -9.73
C HIS A 32 11.07 -7.29 -8.68
N ALA A 33 10.00 -6.83 -8.05
CA ALA A 33 10.04 -5.71 -7.12
C ALA A 33 8.99 -5.82 -6.01
N PRO A 34 9.35 -5.60 -4.74
CA PRO A 34 8.35 -5.47 -3.69
C PRO A 34 7.54 -4.19 -3.90
N LEU A 35 6.25 -4.26 -3.58
CA LEU A 35 5.31 -3.16 -3.72
C LEU A 35 4.63 -2.92 -2.39
N THR A 36 4.29 -1.67 -2.09
CA THR A 36 3.41 -1.36 -0.97
C THR A 36 2.23 -0.58 -1.49
N THR A 37 1.03 -1.07 -1.23
CA THR A 37 -0.20 -0.32 -1.53
C THR A 37 -0.70 0.32 -0.25
N VAL A 38 -1.27 1.51 -0.38
CA VAL A 38 -1.85 2.25 0.75
C VAL A 38 -3.22 2.72 0.35
N LEU A 39 -4.22 2.40 1.16
CA LEU A 39 -5.56 2.97 1.07
C LEU A 39 -5.76 3.89 2.28
N VAL A 40 -6.21 5.11 2.01
CA VAL A 40 -6.53 6.12 3.03
C VAL A 40 -8.00 6.48 2.91
N GLN A 41 -8.69 6.53 4.05
CA GLN A 41 -10.03 7.08 4.18
C GLN A 41 -10.02 8.21 5.22
N ILE A 42 -10.64 9.33 4.87
CA ILE A 42 -10.82 10.53 5.70
C ILE A 42 -12.21 11.08 5.41
N GLY A 43 -13.13 10.94 6.38
CA GLY A 43 -14.55 11.15 6.15
C GLY A 43 -15.00 10.34 4.93
N ASP A 44 -15.65 11.00 3.99
CA ASP A 44 -16.16 10.36 2.76
C ASP A 44 -15.12 10.28 1.64
N ARG A 45 -13.92 10.84 1.87
CA ARG A 45 -12.86 10.87 0.85
C ARG A 45 -11.97 9.64 0.98
N ARG A 46 -11.68 9.04 -0.17
CA ARG A 46 -10.80 7.88 -0.31
C ARG A 46 -9.70 8.16 -1.31
N GLN A 47 -8.48 7.74 -0.98
CA GLN A 47 -7.34 7.84 -1.88
C GLN A 47 -6.47 6.59 -1.81
N SER A 48 -6.01 6.16 -2.99
CA SER A 48 -5.09 5.04 -3.17
C SER A 48 -3.69 5.54 -3.50
N TYR A 49 -2.69 4.87 -2.95
CA TYR A 49 -1.28 5.14 -3.21
C TYR A 49 -0.50 3.84 -3.39
N VAL A 50 0.64 3.95 -4.06
CA VAL A 50 1.69 2.93 -4.08
C VAL A 50 3.02 3.51 -3.61
N ALA A 51 3.78 2.72 -2.88
CA ALA A 51 5.14 3.01 -2.50
C ALA A 51 6.08 1.91 -2.97
N LEU A 52 7.14 2.30 -3.68
CA LEU A 52 8.15 1.41 -4.24
C LEU A 52 9.49 2.14 -4.38
N ALA A 53 10.56 1.37 -4.52
CA ALA A 53 11.90 1.93 -4.70
C ALA A 53 12.05 2.50 -6.12
N GLY A 54 12.33 3.81 -6.22
CA GLY A 54 12.61 4.53 -7.45
C GLY A 54 14.09 4.90 -7.57
N CYS A 55 14.53 5.16 -8.80
CA CYS A 55 15.85 5.77 -9.06
C CYS A 55 15.76 7.30 -8.90
N ALA A 56 16.91 7.99 -8.90
CA ALA A 56 16.96 9.46 -8.84
C ALA A 56 16.17 10.11 -10.00
N GLY A 57 16.22 9.50 -11.19
CA GLY A 57 15.54 9.97 -12.40
C GLY A 57 14.01 9.94 -12.34
N CYS A 58 13.41 9.19 -11.41
CA CYS A 58 11.95 9.17 -11.22
C CYS A 58 11.36 10.54 -10.86
N THR A 59 12.17 11.42 -10.28
CA THR A 59 11.75 12.80 -9.95
C THR A 59 11.47 13.64 -11.20
N TYR A 60 12.12 13.32 -12.31
CA TYR A 60 12.12 14.12 -13.54
C TYR A 60 11.56 13.35 -14.74
N ASP A 61 10.89 12.21 -14.48
CA ASP A 61 10.41 11.27 -15.52
C ASP A 61 11.50 10.84 -16.52
N ARG A 62 12.74 10.74 -16.02
CA ARG A 62 13.92 10.26 -16.75
C ARG A 62 14.49 9.03 -16.06
N CYS A 63 13.67 8.01 -15.91
CA CYS A 63 14.04 6.81 -15.19
C CYS A 63 15.19 6.07 -15.87
N ALA A 64 16.16 5.62 -15.07
CA ALA A 64 17.23 4.75 -15.56
C ALA A 64 16.67 3.38 -16.02
N PRO A 65 17.33 2.68 -16.95
CA PRO A 65 16.97 1.31 -17.32
C PRO A 65 16.85 0.40 -16.09
N GLY A 66 15.81 -0.43 -16.06
CA GLY A 66 15.53 -1.32 -14.93
C GLY A 66 14.88 -0.65 -13.70
N CYS A 67 14.49 0.64 -13.80
CA CYS A 67 13.80 1.29 -12.71
C CYS A 67 12.44 0.63 -12.41
N ARG A 68 12.22 0.24 -11.15
CA ARG A 68 10.99 -0.45 -10.70
C ARG A 68 9.73 0.41 -10.82
N VAL A 69 9.85 1.73 -10.62
CA VAL A 69 8.74 2.68 -10.83
C VAL A 69 8.34 2.72 -12.29
N GLU A 70 9.31 2.82 -13.19
CA GLU A 70 9.06 2.86 -14.62
C GLU A 70 8.46 1.55 -15.13
N LEU A 71 8.93 0.41 -14.62
CA LEU A 71 8.34 -0.89 -14.90
C LEU A 71 6.86 -0.95 -14.48
N LEU A 72 6.52 -0.45 -13.28
CA LEU A 72 5.12 -0.37 -12.84
C LEU A 72 4.29 0.58 -13.72
N ARG A 73 4.82 1.74 -14.11
CA ARG A 73 4.12 2.69 -14.98
C ARG A 73 3.78 2.07 -16.32
N ARG A 74 4.76 1.43 -16.99
CA ARG A 74 4.54 0.78 -18.28
C ARG A 74 3.52 -0.34 -18.19
N LEU A 75 3.61 -1.15 -17.14
CA LEU A 75 2.63 -2.18 -16.85
C LEU A 75 1.22 -1.57 -16.75
N LEU A 76 1.03 -0.55 -15.92
CA LEU A 76 -0.26 0.12 -15.74
C LEU A 76 -0.75 0.77 -17.04
N GLN A 77 0.11 1.43 -17.81
CA GLN A 77 -0.26 2.01 -19.10
C GLN A 77 -0.80 0.97 -20.09
N GLN A 78 -0.26 -0.26 -20.06
CA GLN A 78 -0.72 -1.34 -20.92
C GLN A 78 -2.05 -1.94 -20.47
N ILE A 79 -2.23 -2.18 -19.17
CA ILE A 79 -3.37 -2.95 -18.64
C ILE A 79 -4.49 -2.10 -18.04
N ALA A 80 -4.20 -0.84 -17.75
CA ALA A 80 -5.06 0.12 -17.07
C ALA A 80 -4.71 1.55 -17.53
N PRO A 81 -4.89 1.90 -18.82
CA PRO A 81 -4.41 3.17 -19.39
C PRO A 81 -5.02 4.42 -18.77
N ALA A 82 -6.19 4.30 -18.13
CA ALA A 82 -6.82 5.38 -17.38
C ALA A 82 -6.16 5.64 -16.01
N VAL A 83 -5.31 4.73 -15.52
CA VAL A 83 -4.64 4.85 -14.22
C VAL A 83 -3.37 5.67 -14.36
N CYS A 84 -3.30 6.77 -13.61
CA CYS A 84 -2.15 7.66 -13.57
C CYS A 84 -1.43 7.56 -12.22
N LEU A 85 -0.10 7.59 -12.27
CA LEU A 85 0.77 7.65 -11.08
C LEU A 85 1.32 9.06 -10.88
N HIS A 86 0.82 9.76 -9.86
CA HIS A 86 1.28 11.10 -9.51
C HIS A 86 2.21 11.06 -8.30
N ARG A 87 3.41 11.63 -8.43
CA ARG A 87 4.38 11.62 -7.32
C ARG A 87 3.86 12.44 -6.13
N VAL A 88 4.04 11.90 -4.92
CA VAL A 88 3.74 12.59 -3.67
C VAL A 88 5.05 12.96 -2.96
N ALA A 89 5.54 14.17 -3.23
CA ALA A 89 6.88 14.59 -2.79
C ALA A 89 7.04 14.67 -1.26
N ARG A 90 6.01 15.15 -0.55
CA ARG A 90 6.03 15.36 0.91
C ARG A 90 5.52 14.16 1.72
N GLY A 91 5.18 13.07 1.03
CA GLY A 91 4.58 11.91 1.67
C GLY A 91 3.13 12.09 2.11
N LEU A 92 2.64 11.17 2.94
CA LEU A 92 1.30 11.24 3.53
C LEU A 92 1.28 12.13 4.76
N ALA A 93 0.25 12.96 4.89
CA ALA A 93 0.01 13.77 6.07
C ALA A 93 -0.08 12.90 7.35
N THR A 94 0.42 13.45 8.46
CA THR A 94 0.28 12.85 9.78
C THR A 94 -1.18 12.90 10.22
N ARG A 95 -1.67 11.82 10.85
CA ARG A 95 -3.06 11.71 11.33
C ARG A 95 -3.12 11.15 12.75
N PRO A 96 -4.17 11.47 13.52
CA PRO A 96 -4.33 11.01 14.90
C PRO A 96 -4.80 9.55 14.99
N TYR A 97 -4.17 8.62 14.25
CA TYR A 97 -4.47 7.20 14.43
C TYR A 97 -4.06 6.76 15.83
N THR A 98 -5.00 6.22 16.59
CA THR A 98 -4.80 5.79 17.97
C THR A 98 -4.74 4.27 18.12
N ARG A 99 -5.34 3.54 17.17
CA ARG A 99 -5.37 2.07 17.17
C ARG A 99 -4.68 1.54 15.91
N VAL A 100 -3.69 0.68 16.10
CA VAL A 100 -2.92 0.10 14.99
C VAL A 100 -2.76 -1.40 15.19
N VAL A 101 -3.04 -2.17 14.13
CA VAL A 101 -2.95 -3.64 14.14
C VAL A 101 -2.13 -4.10 12.95
N LEU A 102 -1.23 -5.05 13.21
CA LEU A 102 -0.53 -5.80 12.17
C LEU A 102 -1.32 -7.06 11.84
N ALA A 103 -1.33 -7.45 10.57
CA ALA A 103 -1.98 -8.67 10.14
C ALA A 103 -1.29 -9.34 8.95
N THR A 104 -1.56 -10.62 8.77
CA THR A 104 -1.10 -11.43 7.64
C THR A 104 -2.21 -12.43 7.32
N PRO A 105 -2.23 -12.95 6.09
CA PRO A 105 -3.30 -13.83 5.66
C PRO A 105 -3.40 -15.09 6.54
N GLY A 106 -4.62 -15.49 6.88
CA GLY A 106 -4.94 -16.82 7.42
C GLY A 106 -5.05 -17.87 6.31
N SER A 107 -5.76 -18.96 6.56
CA SER A 107 -5.98 -20.04 5.59
C SER A 107 -6.98 -19.68 4.49
N ARG A 108 -7.97 -18.83 4.80
CA ARG A 108 -9.00 -18.33 3.86
C ARG A 108 -9.19 -16.82 4.01
N PRO A 109 -8.16 -16.02 3.67
CA PRO A 109 -8.21 -14.57 3.81
C PRO A 109 -9.18 -13.98 2.77
N GLN A 110 -10.07 -13.11 3.22
CA GLN A 110 -10.85 -12.26 2.31
C GLN A 110 -10.03 -11.02 1.91
N PRO A 111 -10.31 -10.42 0.74
CA PRO A 111 -9.68 -9.17 0.32
C PRO A 111 -9.85 -8.04 1.35
N LEU A 112 -8.76 -7.29 1.57
CA LEU A 112 -8.80 -6.05 2.33
C LEU A 112 -8.92 -4.90 1.34
N ASP A 113 -10.13 -4.40 1.21
CA ASP A 113 -10.53 -3.44 0.19
C ASP A 113 -10.99 -2.13 0.82
N ALA A 114 -11.43 -1.26 -0.07
CA ALA A 114 -11.92 0.05 0.24
C ALA A 114 -13.18 0.02 1.13
N ALA A 115 -14.04 -0.99 0.97
CA ALA A 115 -15.25 -1.17 1.77
C ALA A 115 -14.94 -1.48 3.24
N LEU A 116 -13.83 -2.16 3.54
CA LEU A 116 -13.36 -2.35 4.92
C LEU A 116 -13.21 -1.02 5.66
N LEU A 117 -12.64 -0.01 5.00
CA LEU A 117 -12.29 1.24 5.65
C LEU A 117 -13.53 2.06 6.01
N ALA A 118 -14.67 1.85 5.34
CA ALA A 118 -15.94 2.53 5.59
C ALA A 118 -16.40 2.47 7.06
N ALA A 119 -15.92 1.49 7.84
CA ALA A 119 -16.22 1.36 9.27
C ALA A 119 -15.58 2.44 10.16
N TRP A 120 -14.67 3.26 9.64
CA TRP A 120 -13.95 4.29 10.40
C TRP A 120 -13.96 5.64 9.67
N PRO A 121 -14.21 6.77 10.36
CA PRO A 121 -14.07 8.09 9.76
C PRO A 121 -12.64 8.37 9.27
N GLU A 122 -11.64 7.87 9.99
CA GLU A 122 -10.23 7.95 9.60
C GLU A 122 -9.57 6.58 9.66
N ALA A 123 -9.07 6.12 8.50
CA ALA A 123 -8.36 4.86 8.40
C ALA A 123 -7.23 4.92 7.38
N ARG A 124 -6.19 4.13 7.63
CA ARG A 124 -5.08 3.87 6.73
C ARG A 124 -4.78 2.38 6.73
N LEU A 125 -4.95 1.75 5.59
CA LEU A 125 -4.54 0.37 5.34
C LEU A 125 -3.28 0.37 4.48
N ILE A 126 -2.22 -0.23 4.99
CA ILE A 126 -0.97 -0.43 4.28
C ILE A 126 -0.82 -1.92 4.03
N LEU A 127 -0.66 -2.32 2.78
CA LEU A 127 -0.34 -3.71 2.40
C LEU A 127 1.06 -3.73 1.79
N THR A 128 1.95 -4.53 2.35
CA THR A 128 3.30 -4.74 1.82
C THR A 128 3.36 -6.10 1.16
N TRP A 129 3.66 -6.10 -0.13
CA TRP A 129 3.68 -7.26 -1.01
C TRP A 129 5.12 -7.57 -1.42
N ARG A 130 5.48 -8.84 -1.42
CA ARG A 130 6.78 -9.31 -1.93
C ARG A 130 6.68 -10.73 -2.46
N SER A 131 7.47 -11.07 -3.46
CA SER A 131 7.76 -12.47 -3.78
C SER A 131 8.90 -12.97 -2.88
N ALA A 132 8.72 -14.13 -2.25
CA ALA A 132 9.73 -14.80 -1.45
C ALA A 132 9.69 -16.30 -1.76
N ARG A 133 10.81 -16.86 -2.24
CA ARG A 133 10.93 -18.29 -2.63
C ARG A 133 9.82 -18.72 -3.62
N GLY A 134 9.54 -17.90 -4.61
CA GLY A 134 8.51 -18.16 -5.62
C GLY A 134 7.06 -18.05 -5.13
N ARG A 135 6.83 -17.64 -3.87
CA ARG A 135 5.49 -17.44 -3.30
C ARG A 135 5.24 -15.97 -3.00
N LEU A 136 4.02 -15.51 -3.26
CA LEU A 136 3.60 -14.17 -2.87
C LEU A 136 3.36 -14.13 -1.35
N ALA A 137 4.02 -13.20 -0.68
CA ALA A 137 3.79 -12.88 0.72
C ALA A 137 3.19 -11.47 0.83
N VAL A 138 2.24 -11.31 1.75
CA VAL A 138 1.65 -10.01 2.07
C VAL A 138 1.54 -9.84 3.58
N GLY A 139 1.85 -8.63 4.04
CA GLY A 139 1.57 -8.17 5.40
C GLY A 139 0.74 -6.90 5.35
N ALA A 140 -0.17 -6.75 6.31
CA ALA A 140 -1.06 -5.62 6.46
C ALA A 140 -0.75 -4.86 7.75
N LEU A 141 -0.87 -3.54 7.68
CA LEU A 141 -0.97 -2.65 8.84
C LEU A 141 -2.25 -1.83 8.66
N LEU A 142 -3.15 -1.93 9.62
CA LEU A 142 -4.37 -1.12 9.68
C LEU A 142 -4.25 -0.14 10.84
N ALA A 143 -4.21 1.15 10.53
CA ALA A 143 -4.20 2.24 11.49
C ALA A 143 -5.53 3.01 11.38
N VAL A 144 -6.23 3.19 12.50
CA VAL A 144 -7.55 3.82 12.55
C VAL A 144 -7.64 4.82 13.69
N GLY A 145 -8.59 5.76 13.58
CA GLY A 145 -8.96 6.69 14.64
C GLY A 145 -9.56 6.00 15.88
N ALA A 146 -10.01 6.79 16.84
CA ALA A 146 -10.62 6.28 18.08
C ALA A 146 -12.01 5.67 17.85
N ASP A 147 -12.79 6.27 16.96
CA ASP A 147 -14.19 5.88 16.70
C ASP A 147 -14.28 4.63 15.84
N GLY A 148 -15.39 3.87 15.92
CA GLY A 148 -15.62 2.67 15.12
C GLY A 148 -15.11 1.37 15.75
N PRO A 149 -15.32 0.22 15.09
CA PRO A 149 -15.07 -1.10 15.66
C PRO A 149 -13.58 -1.38 15.88
N SER A 150 -13.29 -2.42 16.67
CA SER A 150 -11.91 -2.88 16.89
C SER A 150 -11.29 -3.38 15.56
N PRO A 151 -10.17 -2.78 15.10
CA PRO A 151 -9.53 -3.20 13.84
C PRO A 151 -9.09 -4.66 13.85
N ALA A 152 -8.69 -5.19 15.01
CA ALA A 152 -8.29 -6.59 15.13
C ALA A 152 -9.48 -7.54 14.95
N VAL A 153 -10.65 -7.18 15.47
CA VAL A 153 -11.87 -7.99 15.32
C VAL A 153 -12.32 -8.00 13.85
N VAL A 154 -12.34 -6.84 13.19
CA VAL A 154 -12.71 -6.73 11.77
C VAL A 154 -11.76 -7.55 10.88
N LEU A 155 -10.45 -7.46 11.09
CA LEU A 155 -9.47 -8.23 10.32
C LEU A 155 -9.61 -9.74 10.55
N ARG A 156 -9.81 -10.19 11.80
CA ARG A 156 -10.06 -11.61 12.10
C ARG A 156 -11.35 -12.11 11.46
N GLY A 157 -12.41 -11.31 11.44
CA GLY A 157 -13.67 -11.62 10.76
C GLY A 157 -13.49 -11.83 9.25
N ARG A 158 -12.44 -11.26 8.64
CA ARG A 158 -12.03 -11.49 7.24
C ARG A 158 -11.00 -12.59 7.06
N GLY A 159 -10.77 -13.43 8.06
CA GLY A 159 -9.83 -14.54 7.99
C GLY A 159 -8.35 -14.12 8.03
N TRP A 160 -8.05 -12.92 8.54
CA TRP A 160 -6.67 -12.48 8.77
C TRP A 160 -6.21 -12.79 10.20
N ARG A 161 -4.94 -13.20 10.33
CA ARG A 161 -4.30 -13.34 11.63
C ARG A 161 -3.78 -11.98 12.05
N THR A 162 -4.06 -11.59 13.29
CA THR A 162 -3.74 -10.24 13.82
C THR A 162 -2.77 -10.33 14.96
N TRP A 163 -1.79 -9.43 14.99
CA TRP A 163 -0.90 -9.23 16.12
C TRP A 163 -1.12 -7.83 16.71
N PRO A 164 -1.32 -7.73 18.04
CA PRO A 164 -1.35 -6.45 18.69
C PRO A 164 0.00 -5.76 18.51
N MET A 165 -0.03 -4.47 18.17
CA MET A 165 1.19 -3.68 18.11
C MET A 165 1.37 -2.95 19.44
N PRO A 166 2.57 -2.96 20.04
CA PRO A 166 2.84 -2.19 21.26
C PRO A 166 2.48 -0.71 21.05
N ALA A 167 1.86 -0.07 22.05
CA ALA A 167 1.30 1.28 21.92
C ALA A 167 2.30 2.36 21.48
N HIS A 168 3.58 2.19 21.82
CA HIS A 168 4.65 3.10 21.38
C HIS A 168 4.96 2.93 19.88
N LEU A 169 4.99 1.69 19.37
CA LEU A 169 5.10 1.43 17.93
C LEU A 169 3.84 1.91 17.20
N ALA A 170 2.65 1.65 17.75
CA ALA A 170 1.39 2.14 17.20
C ALA A 170 1.40 3.65 16.98
N ARG A 171 1.89 4.42 17.97
CA ARG A 171 2.07 5.87 17.83
C ARG A 171 3.09 6.26 16.76
N ARG A 172 4.24 5.58 16.71
CA ARG A 172 5.27 5.85 15.70
C ARG A 172 4.77 5.59 14.28
N TRP A 173 4.10 4.45 14.05
CA TRP A 173 3.61 4.04 12.73
C TRP A 173 2.29 4.72 12.35
N GLY A 174 1.45 5.12 13.30
CA GLY A 174 0.27 5.94 13.05
C GLY A 174 0.64 7.36 12.62
N ARG A 175 1.68 7.94 13.23
CA ARG A 175 2.15 9.30 12.94
C ARG A 175 3.23 9.38 11.86
N ALA A 176 3.69 8.23 11.38
CA ALA A 176 4.62 8.09 10.28
C ALA A 176 4.17 8.88 9.03
N VAL A 177 5.02 9.81 8.58
CA VAL A 177 4.96 10.34 7.22
C VAL A 177 5.40 9.22 6.30
N MET A 178 4.49 8.63 5.53
CA MET A 178 4.91 7.68 4.49
C MET A 178 5.58 8.45 3.35
N PRO A 179 6.74 8.01 2.84
CA PRO A 179 7.35 6.72 3.11
C PRO A 179 8.17 6.70 4.41
N THR A 180 7.75 5.90 5.40
CA THR A 180 8.53 5.68 6.63
C THR A 180 9.55 4.57 6.43
N VAL A 181 10.79 5.00 6.19
CA VAL A 181 12.08 4.39 6.56
C VAL A 181 12.51 3.06 5.87
N PRO A 182 13.80 2.67 6.00
CA PRO A 182 14.75 2.49 4.90
C PRO A 182 14.64 1.11 4.22
N VAL A 183 15.22 1.01 3.02
CA VAL A 183 15.54 -0.29 2.43
C VAL A 183 16.67 -0.86 3.28
N ILE A 184 16.39 -1.96 4.01
CA ILE A 184 17.43 -2.82 4.59
C ILE A 184 17.80 -3.85 3.52
#